data_AF-A0A5A8DRH0-F1
#
_entry.id   AF-A0A5A8DRH0-F1
#
_cell.length_a   1.000
_cell.length_b   1.000
_cell.length_c   1.000
_cell.angle_alpha   90.00
_cell.angle_beta   90.00
_cell.angle_gamma   90.00
#
_symmetry.space_group_name_H-M   'P 1'
#
loop_
_entity.id
_entity.type
_entity.pdbx_description
1 polymer ?
#
loop_
_entity_poly.entity_id
_entity_poly.type
_entity_poly.pdbx_seq_one_letter_code
_entity_poly.pdbx_strand_id
1 'polypeptide(L)'
;MVHTFDPVPKFIRRAEKAELSRRLMQYGLCYHDVMVDSPAYKTAIARLPEEMQEARLRRIRRAVDLNVKKIVLPESQWVDPWREFDTVQNLLEYTQRELDEKAELDGEAWFANGGDITWFEYDVDETWFWRGIPDRKPATPKLER
;
A
#
# COMPACT_ATOMS: atom_id res chain seq x y z
N MET A 1 26.93 13.16 2.23
CA MET A 1 26.77 11.89 1.50
C MET A 1 26.88 10.76 2.50
N VAL A 2 25.76 10.14 2.87
CA VAL A 2 25.81 8.89 3.65
C VAL A 2 26.14 7.79 2.65
N HIS A 3 27.39 7.35 2.61
CA HIS A 3 27.72 6.11 1.92
C HIS A 3 27.13 4.97 2.75
N THR A 4 25.95 4.51 2.36
CA THR A 4 25.41 3.26 2.87
C THR A 4 26.38 2.15 2.47
N PHE A 5 27.12 1.62 3.44
CA PHE A 5 27.93 0.43 3.22
C PHE A 5 26.95 -0.72 2.97
N ASP A 6 26.76 -1.05 1.69
CA ASP A 6 25.98 -2.21 1.30
C ASP A 6 26.82 -3.47 1.61
N PRO A 7 26.41 -4.31 2.58
CA PRO A 7 27.19 -5.47 2.98
C PRO A 7 27.22 -6.57 1.89
N VAL A 8 26.40 -6.42 0.84
CA VAL A 8 26.25 -7.39 -0.24
C VAL A 8 26.99 -6.91 -1.49
N PRO A 9 27.98 -7.67 -2.01
CA PRO A 9 28.66 -7.36 -3.26
C PRO A 9 27.71 -7.19 -4.47
N LYS A 10 28.02 -6.25 -5.37
CA LYS A 10 27.20 -5.94 -6.56
C LYS A 10 26.90 -7.15 -7.46
N PHE A 11 27.82 -8.13 -7.53
CA PHE A 11 27.63 -9.31 -8.37
C PHE A 11 26.58 -10.28 -7.80
N ILE A 12 26.47 -10.39 -6.46
CA ILE A 12 25.44 -11.20 -5.81
C ILE A 12 24.07 -10.62 -6.13
N ARG A 13 23.91 -9.29 -6.00
CA ARG A 13 22.67 -8.59 -6.37
C ARG A 13 22.26 -8.81 -7.83
N ARG A 14 23.23 -8.86 -8.75
CA ARG A 14 22.97 -9.15 -10.17
C ARG A 14 22.48 -10.59 -10.36
N ALA A 15 23.09 -11.56 -9.69
CA ALA A 15 22.68 -12.96 -9.75
C ALA A 15 21.29 -13.17 -9.13
N GLU A 16 21.03 -12.56 -7.98
CA GLU A 16 19.72 -12.56 -7.31
C GLU A 16 18.64 -11.96 -8.20
N LYS A 17 18.91 -10.79 -8.80
CA LYS A 17 17.98 -10.16 -9.74
C LYS A 17 17.69 -11.08 -10.92
N ALA A 18 18.70 -11.74 -11.49
CA ALA A 18 18.51 -12.65 -12.62
C ALA A 18 17.65 -13.87 -12.25
N GLU A 19 17.93 -14.52 -11.11
CA GLU A 19 17.14 -15.67 -10.65
C GLU A 19 15.71 -15.27 -10.28
N LEU A 20 15.52 -14.13 -9.61
CA LEU A 20 14.19 -13.60 -9.32
C LEU A 20 13.43 -13.32 -10.63
N SER A 21 14.08 -12.71 -11.60
CA SER A 21 13.48 -12.43 -12.91
C SER A 21 13.01 -13.72 -13.56
N ARG A 22 13.86 -14.75 -13.57
CA ARG A 22 13.54 -16.06 -14.14
C ARG A 22 12.31 -16.69 -13.48
N ARG A 23 12.24 -16.66 -12.15
CA ARG A 23 11.08 -17.21 -11.40
C ARG A 23 9.79 -16.45 -11.68
N LEU A 24 9.85 -15.12 -11.75
CA LEU A 24 8.68 -14.31 -12.06
C LEU A 24 8.19 -14.53 -13.50
N MET A 25 9.12 -14.66 -14.46
CA MET A 25 8.82 -14.98 -15.85
C MET A 25 8.10 -16.32 -16.01
N GLN A 26 8.51 -17.35 -15.25
CA GLN A 26 7.87 -18.68 -15.27
C GLN A 26 6.38 -18.65 -14.88
N TYR A 27 5.95 -17.69 -14.05
CA TYR A 27 4.56 -17.51 -13.67
C TYR A 27 3.89 -16.31 -14.39
N GLY A 28 4.65 -15.58 -15.20
CA GLY A 28 4.22 -14.37 -15.89
C GLY A 28 3.79 -13.25 -14.93
N LEU A 29 4.45 -13.14 -13.78
CA LEU A 29 4.22 -12.09 -12.78
C LEU A 29 5.16 -10.91 -13.01
N CYS A 30 4.73 -9.71 -12.61
CA CYS A 30 5.62 -8.56 -12.47
C CYS A 30 6.21 -8.51 -11.06
N TYR A 31 7.32 -7.78 -10.89
CA TYR A 31 7.97 -7.62 -9.58
C TYR A 31 7.02 -7.06 -8.51
N HIS A 32 6.21 -6.05 -8.85
CA HIS A 32 5.27 -5.47 -7.89
C HIS A 32 4.16 -6.45 -7.46
N ASP A 33 3.82 -7.46 -8.28
CA ASP A 33 2.77 -8.44 -7.94
C ASP A 33 3.11 -9.27 -6.69
N VAL A 34 4.39 -9.37 -6.32
CA VAL A 34 4.88 -10.15 -5.17
C VAL A 34 5.39 -9.29 -4.00
N MET A 35 5.22 -7.97 -4.08
CA MET A 35 5.64 -7.05 -3.02
C MET A 35 4.76 -7.18 -1.77
N VAL A 36 5.32 -6.84 -0.60
CA VAL A 36 4.58 -6.84 0.67
C VAL A 36 3.58 -5.68 0.67
N ASP A 37 2.34 -5.99 1.04
CA ASP A 37 1.22 -5.06 1.07
C ASP A 37 1.35 -4.04 2.22
N SER A 38 2.15 -2.99 2.05
CA SER A 38 2.15 -1.82 2.94
C SER A 38 0.94 -0.91 2.67
N PRO A 39 0.52 -0.06 3.64
CA PRO A 39 -0.57 0.91 3.42
C PRO A 39 -0.31 1.86 2.24
N ALA A 40 0.94 2.32 2.09
CA ALA A 40 1.40 3.13 0.96
C ALA A 40 1.26 2.34 -0.35
N TYR A 41 1.67 1.08 -0.36
CA TYR A 41 1.60 0.22 -1.53
C TYR A 41 0.17 -0.04 -1.99
N LYS A 42 -0.75 -0.36 -1.07
CA LYS A 42 -2.17 -0.54 -1.40
C LYS A 42 -2.77 0.71 -2.05
N THR A 43 -2.42 1.88 -1.52
CA THR A 43 -2.89 3.17 -2.04
C THR A 43 -2.26 3.48 -3.40
N ALA A 44 -0.98 3.18 -3.61
CA ALA A 44 -0.30 3.34 -4.89
C ALA A 44 -0.90 2.42 -5.98
N ILE A 45 -1.19 1.16 -5.67
CA ILE A 45 -1.82 0.22 -6.60
C ILE A 45 -3.26 0.64 -6.93
N ALA A 46 -4.03 1.15 -5.96
CA ALA A 46 -5.38 1.65 -6.21
C ALA A 46 -5.42 2.89 -7.14
N ARG A 47 -4.32 3.64 -7.23
CA ARG A 47 -4.16 4.82 -8.10
C ARG A 47 -3.70 4.47 -9.52
N LEU A 48 -3.33 3.22 -9.80
CA LEU A 48 -2.92 2.82 -11.15
C LEU A 48 -4.09 2.96 -12.13
N PRO A 49 -3.82 3.19 -13.44
CA PRO A 49 -4.85 3.12 -14.47
C PRO A 49 -5.59 1.78 -14.44
N GLU A 50 -6.89 1.80 -14.73
CA GLU A 50 -7.76 0.63 -14.69
C GLU A 50 -7.21 -0.53 -15.53
N GLU A 51 -6.74 -0.25 -16.75
CA GLU A 51 -6.14 -1.24 -17.64
C GLU A 51 -4.95 -1.99 -17.00
N MET A 52 -4.11 -1.28 -16.24
CA MET A 52 -2.98 -1.86 -15.52
C MET A 52 -3.43 -2.68 -14.32
N GLN A 53 -4.46 -2.23 -13.60
CA GLN A 53 -5.05 -2.97 -12.49
C GLN A 53 -5.65 -4.29 -12.97
N GLU A 54 -6.40 -4.27 -14.06
CA GLU A 54 -6.94 -5.49 -14.65
C GLU A 54 -5.84 -6.41 -15.17
N ALA A 55 -4.82 -5.86 -15.83
CA ALA A 55 -3.68 -6.64 -16.30
C ALA A 55 -2.98 -7.35 -15.14
N ARG A 56 -2.82 -6.66 -14.01
CA ARG A 56 -2.32 -7.24 -12.76
C ARG A 56 -3.21 -8.37 -12.26
N LEU A 57 -4.52 -8.17 -12.19
CA LEU A 57 -5.45 -9.23 -11.76
C LEU A 57 -5.39 -10.46 -12.67
N ARG A 58 -5.30 -10.26 -13.99
CA ARG A 58 -5.12 -11.35 -14.96
C ARG A 58 -3.82 -12.12 -14.71
N ARG A 59 -2.70 -11.43 -14.44
CA ARG A 59 -1.41 -12.06 -14.12
C ARG A 59 -1.47 -12.89 -12.85
N ILE A 60 -2.03 -12.33 -11.77
CA ILE A 60 -2.15 -13.01 -10.48
C ILE A 60 -3.03 -14.26 -10.62
N ARG A 61 -4.18 -14.16 -11.29
CA ARG A 61 -5.07 -15.31 -11.52
C ARG A 61 -4.38 -16.41 -12.32
N ARG A 62 -3.63 -16.04 -13.37
CA ARG A 62 -2.82 -16.98 -14.14
C ARG A 62 -1.75 -17.66 -13.28
N ALA A 63 -1.02 -16.89 -12.48
CA ALA A 63 0.03 -17.44 -11.62
C ALA A 63 -0.51 -18.43 -10.60
N VAL A 64 -1.66 -18.14 -10.00
CA VAL A 64 -2.35 -19.05 -9.08
C VAL A 64 -2.75 -20.35 -9.80
N ASP A 65 -3.34 -20.25 -11.00
CA ASP A 65 -3.71 -21.42 -11.81
C ASP A 65 -2.49 -22.30 -12.16
N LEU A 66 -1.40 -21.68 -12.63
CA LEU A 66 -0.14 -22.36 -12.93
C LEU A 66 0.44 -23.05 -11.68
N ASN A 67 0.42 -22.38 -10.52
CA ASN A 67 0.91 -22.94 -9.26
C ASN A 67 0.06 -24.12 -8.77
N VAL A 68 -1.26 -24.05 -8.92
CA VAL A 68 -2.16 -25.17 -8.58
C VAL A 68 -1.87 -26.38 -9.46
N LYS A 69 -1.70 -26.15 -10.76
CA LYS A 69 -1.37 -27.18 -11.76
C LYS A 69 0.07 -27.69 -11.68
N LYS A 70 0.94 -27.03 -10.91
CA LYS A 70 2.39 -27.31 -10.83
C LYS A 70 3.08 -27.29 -12.21
N ILE A 71 2.61 -26.39 -13.07
CA ILE A 71 3.20 -26.13 -14.40
C ILE A 71 3.73 -24.71 -14.47
N VAL A 72 4.63 -24.46 -15.41
CA VAL A 72 5.17 -23.13 -15.70
C VAL A 72 4.77 -22.69 -17.11
N LEU A 73 4.83 -21.39 -17.34
CA LEU A 73 4.59 -20.80 -18.65
C LEU A 73 5.69 -21.20 -19.65
N PRO A 74 5.37 -21.50 -20.92
CA PRO A 74 6.37 -21.71 -21.96
C PRO A 74 7.29 -20.50 -22.11
N GLU A 75 8.57 -20.72 -22.42
CA GLU A 75 9.58 -19.64 -22.55
C GLU A 75 9.21 -18.60 -23.60
N SER A 76 8.47 -18.99 -24.66
CA SER A 76 7.98 -18.07 -25.69
C SER A 76 7.00 -17.02 -25.18
N GLN A 77 6.39 -17.24 -24.01
CA GLN A 77 5.43 -16.34 -23.39
C GLN A 77 6.03 -15.57 -22.20
N TRP A 78 7.33 -15.71 -21.95
CA TRP A 78 8.00 -14.98 -20.88
C TRP A 78 8.04 -13.49 -21.21
N VAL A 79 7.67 -12.67 -20.24
CA VAL A 79 7.67 -11.22 -20.35
C VAL A 79 8.56 -10.65 -19.26
N ASP A 80 9.30 -9.59 -19.58
CA ASP A 80 10.13 -8.91 -18.58
C ASP A 80 9.31 -8.54 -17.32
N PRO A 81 9.70 -9.04 -16.13
CA PRO A 81 8.99 -8.78 -14.89
C PRO A 81 9.21 -7.36 -14.36
N TRP A 82 10.18 -6.62 -14.91
CA TRP A 82 10.53 -5.26 -14.48
C TRP A 82 9.88 -4.16 -15.32
N ARG A 83 9.14 -4.49 -16.38
CA ARG A 83 8.56 -3.52 -17.34
C ARG A 83 7.65 -2.45 -16.71
N GLU A 84 7.04 -2.74 -15.57
CA GLU A 84 6.11 -1.84 -14.84
C GLU A 84 6.74 -1.27 -13.56
N PHE A 85 8.04 -1.52 -13.34
CA PHE A 85 8.73 -1.16 -12.09
C PHE A 85 8.73 0.35 -11.85
N ASP A 86 9.19 1.13 -12.83
CA ASP A 86 9.32 2.59 -12.66
C ASP A 86 7.97 3.27 -12.39
N THR A 87 6.91 2.87 -13.10
CA THR A 87 5.57 3.43 -12.91
C THR A 87 5.05 3.18 -11.50
N VAL A 88 5.15 1.94 -11.00
CA VAL A 88 4.66 1.59 -9.67
C VAL A 88 5.55 2.19 -8.58
N GLN A 89 6.87 2.20 -8.79
CA GLN A 89 7.82 2.73 -7.82
C GLN A 89 7.64 4.25 -7.64
N ASN A 90 7.42 5.01 -8.72
CA ASN A 90 7.16 6.44 -8.64
C ASN A 90 5.87 6.75 -7.86
N LEU A 91 4.80 5.97 -8.08
CA LEU A 91 3.55 6.12 -7.33
C LEU A 91 3.70 5.75 -5.85
N LEU A 92 4.50 4.72 -5.56
CA LEU A 92 4.80 4.31 -4.20
C LEU A 92 5.58 5.40 -3.46
N GLU A 93 6.61 5.97 -4.07
CA GLU A 93 7.40 7.06 -3.50
C GLU A 93 6.54 8.30 -3.25
N TYR A 94 5.70 8.69 -4.22
CA TYR A 94 4.75 9.78 -4.05
C TYR A 94 3.81 9.53 -2.87
N THR A 95 3.24 8.33 -2.79
CA THR A 95 2.29 7.97 -1.74
C THR A 95 2.95 7.87 -0.37
N GLN A 96 4.20 7.40 -0.31
CA GLN A 96 4.96 7.36 0.93
C GLN A 96 5.24 8.77 1.44
N ARG A 97 5.65 9.68 0.56
CA ARG A 97 5.87 11.09 0.91
C ARG A 97 4.61 11.75 1.47
N GLU A 98 3.45 11.53 0.84
CA GLU A 98 2.17 12.06 1.33
C GLU A 98 1.79 11.49 2.71
N LEU A 99 2.11 10.23 2.98
CA LEU A 99 1.88 9.60 4.28
C LEU A 99 2.85 10.11 5.35
N ASP A 100 4.10 10.37 4.97
CA ASP A 100 5.13 10.92 5.85
C ASP A 100 4.78 12.38 6.20
N GLU A 101 4.42 13.21 5.21
CA GLU A 101 3.92 14.58 5.42
C GLU A 101 2.67 14.58 6.31
N LYS A 102 1.73 13.66 6.07
CA LYS A 102 0.56 13.50 6.94
C LYS A 102 0.95 13.09 8.36
N ALA A 103 1.91 12.18 8.53
CA ALA A 103 2.35 11.73 9.86
C ALA A 103 3.08 12.84 10.63
N GLU A 104 3.89 13.65 9.94
CA GLU A 104 4.51 14.87 10.50
C GLU A 104 3.42 15.85 10.96
N LEU A 105 2.43 16.13 10.11
CA LEU A 105 1.32 17.01 10.46
C LEU A 105 0.43 16.42 11.56
N ASP A 106 0.15 15.12 11.59
CA ASP A 106 -0.63 14.49 12.65
C ASP A 106 0.12 14.57 13.99
N GLY A 107 1.45 14.47 13.97
CA GLY A 107 2.33 14.66 15.12
C GLY A 107 2.41 16.11 15.60
N GLU A 108 2.40 17.09 14.67
CA GLU A 108 2.48 18.52 14.98
C GLU A 108 1.11 19.17 15.27
N ALA A 109 0.03 18.73 14.64
CA ALA A 109 -1.22 19.50 14.54
C ALA A 109 -2.36 19.04 15.46
N TRP A 110 -2.27 17.87 16.10
CA TRP A 110 -3.39 17.35 16.91
C TRP A 110 -3.15 17.24 18.42
N PHE A 111 -1.92 17.08 18.88
CA PHE A 111 -1.60 16.96 20.31
C PHE A 111 -0.63 18.02 20.85
N ALA A 112 -0.04 18.86 19.98
CA ALA A 112 0.86 19.93 20.42
C ALA A 112 0.14 21.06 21.17
N ASN A 113 -1.17 21.18 20.98
CA ASN A 113 -2.03 21.93 21.89
C ASN A 113 -2.67 20.90 22.82
N GLY A 114 -2.13 20.73 24.03
CA GLY A 114 -2.67 19.85 25.07
C GLY A 114 -4.09 20.25 25.50
N GLY A 115 -5.06 19.96 24.64
CA GLY A 115 -6.46 20.23 24.84
C GLY A 115 -7.25 18.99 24.47
N ASP A 116 -8.15 18.61 25.36
CA ASP A 116 -9.28 17.75 25.07
C ASP A 116 -10.12 18.38 23.96
N ILE A 117 -9.70 18.27 22.69
CA ILE A 117 -10.51 18.75 21.58
C ILE A 117 -11.56 17.67 21.30
N THR A 118 -12.65 17.70 22.08
CA THR A 118 -13.92 17.16 21.60
C THR A 118 -14.32 18.00 20.39
N TRP A 119 -14.06 17.50 19.18
CA TRP A 119 -14.40 18.18 17.92
C TRP A 119 -15.90 18.44 17.72
N PHE A 120 -16.70 18.05 18.72
CA PHE A 120 -18.02 18.57 19.00
C PHE A 120 -18.08 18.87 20.51
N GLU A 121 -17.66 20.05 20.95
CA GLU A 121 -18.29 20.71 22.12
C GLU A 121 -19.60 21.32 21.63
N TYR A 122 -20.44 20.50 21.03
CA TYR A 122 -21.86 20.82 20.94
C TYR A 122 -22.45 20.24 22.20
N ASP A 123 -23.10 21.08 22.97
CA ASP A 123 -24.12 20.57 23.86
C ASP A 123 -25.16 19.89 22.94
N VAL A 124 -25.14 18.55 22.97
CA VAL A 124 -26.07 17.71 22.21
C VAL A 124 -27.50 18.07 22.58
N ASP A 125 -27.70 18.61 23.79
CA ASP A 125 -28.97 19.07 24.31
C ASP A 125 -29.36 20.49 23.81
N GLU A 126 -28.42 21.34 23.33
CA GLU A 126 -28.73 22.69 22.82
C GLU A 126 -28.87 22.82 21.30
N THR A 127 -28.38 21.86 20.53
CA THR A 127 -28.42 21.96 19.05
C THR A 127 -29.82 21.80 18.47
N TRP A 128 -30.20 22.72 17.58
CA TRP A 128 -31.55 22.81 17.02
C TRP A 128 -31.98 21.61 16.15
N PHE A 129 -31.03 20.87 15.59
CA PHE A 129 -31.29 19.70 14.74
C PHE A 129 -31.57 18.41 15.54
N TRP A 130 -31.23 18.36 16.84
CA TRP A 130 -31.59 17.25 17.75
C TRP A 130 -32.88 17.51 18.55
N ARG A 131 -33.49 18.69 18.43
CA ARG A 131 -34.76 19.00 19.09
C ARG A 131 -35.88 18.08 18.59
N GLY A 132 -36.35 17.18 19.46
CA GLY A 132 -37.56 16.37 19.23
C GLY A 132 -37.34 14.86 19.03
N ILE A 133 -36.12 14.33 19.22
CA ILE A 133 -35.85 12.89 19.14
C ILE A 133 -35.67 12.32 20.56
N PRO A 134 -36.61 11.54 21.12
CA PRO A 134 -36.43 10.89 22.42
C PRO A 134 -35.44 9.70 22.34
N ASP A 135 -34.60 9.56 23.38
CA ASP A 135 -33.84 8.36 23.76
C ASP A 135 -32.65 7.86 22.90
N ARG A 136 -31.71 8.73 22.51
CA ARG A 136 -30.34 8.26 22.19
C ARG A 136 -29.24 9.19 22.74
N LYS A 137 -28.71 8.88 23.92
CA LYS A 137 -27.34 9.31 24.26
C LYS A 137 -26.37 8.45 23.43
N PRO A 138 -25.43 9.03 22.67
CA PRO A 138 -24.36 8.23 22.09
C PRO A 138 -23.54 7.63 23.25
N ALA A 139 -23.38 6.30 23.27
CA ALA A 139 -22.54 5.65 24.26
C ALA A 139 -21.11 6.15 24.09
N THR A 140 -20.59 6.89 25.07
CA THR A 140 -19.17 7.24 25.09
C THR A 140 -18.37 5.95 25.28
N PRO A 141 -17.43 5.61 24.39
CA PRO A 141 -16.56 4.47 24.63
C PRO A 141 -15.66 4.83 25.82
N LYS A 142 -15.75 4.07 26.90
CA LYS A 142 -14.82 4.18 28.03
C LYS A 142 -13.44 3.75 27.53
N LEU A 143 -12.52 4.69 27.37
CA LEU A 143 -11.10 4.39 27.21
C LEU A 143 -10.58 3.92 28.57
N GLU A 144 -10.44 2.61 28.74
CA GLU A 144 -9.72 2.03 29.88
C GLU A 144 -8.23 2.38 29.73
N ARG A 145 -7.69 3.09 30.73
CA ARG A 145 -6.27 3.45 30.86
C ARG A 145 -5.52 2.36 31.61
#